data_AF-A0A969IGK9-F1
#
_entry.id   AF-A0A969IGK9-F1
#
_cell.length_a   1.000
_cell.length_b   1.000
_cell.length_c   1.000
_cell.angle_alpha   90.00
_cell.angle_beta   90.00
_cell.angle_gamma   90.00
#
_symmetry.space_group_name_H-M   'P 1'
#
loop_
_entity.id
_entity.type
_entity.pdbx_description
1 polymer ?
#
loop_
_entity_poly.entity_id
_entity_poly.type
_entity_poly.pdbx_seq_one_letter_code
_entity_poly.pdbx_strand_id
1 'polypeptide(L)'
;MSSRLQPHQIDPEAAVRAVIATLASRCDPGEIDDVTSRLLAEIKTLWPSSVRQKMLQRLHMRSAARLCNQVLFCGAVILPLVVEQATGMGNSRFTPLLGAWSGSGRSTYQDGQTEPIRCNAYYSESGSRLRLAIRCQSASNEIEIRGQLTANGDHISGTWEERTFNASGEANGRFTGNRISVSVEGGGFSGTMSVQFGAGRQVVTIATEGISLKSVTVTLLKAG
;
A
#
# COMPACT_ATOMS: atom_id res chain seq x y z
N MET A 1 -26.16 -40.34 -37.21
CA MET A 1 -26.67 -39.85 -35.90
C MET A 1 -25.71 -38.77 -35.43
N SER A 2 -26.11 -37.49 -35.51
CA SER A 2 -25.23 -36.35 -35.20
C SER A 2 -25.48 -35.88 -33.77
N SER A 3 -24.54 -36.12 -32.87
CA SER A 3 -24.54 -35.60 -31.50
C SER A 3 -24.32 -34.08 -31.55
N ARG A 4 -25.37 -33.30 -31.27
CA ARG A 4 -25.25 -31.86 -31.05
C ARG A 4 -24.47 -31.64 -29.75
N LEU A 5 -23.27 -31.05 -29.86
CA LEU A 5 -22.56 -30.47 -28.72
C LEU A 5 -23.45 -29.39 -28.10
N GLN A 6 -23.94 -29.63 -26.90
CA GLN A 6 -24.61 -28.59 -26.12
C GLN A 6 -23.54 -27.61 -25.62
N PRO A 7 -23.80 -26.29 -25.68
CA PRO A 7 -22.89 -25.30 -25.13
C PRO A 7 -22.71 -25.56 -23.65
N HIS A 8 -21.45 -25.61 -23.19
CA HIS A 8 -21.13 -25.80 -21.79
C HIS A 8 -21.64 -24.58 -21.01
N GLN A 9 -22.78 -24.72 -20.34
CA GLN A 9 -23.29 -23.70 -19.43
C GLN A 9 -22.52 -23.83 -18.12
N ILE A 10 -21.77 -22.77 -17.79
CA ILE A 10 -21.10 -22.65 -16.51
C ILE A 10 -22.09 -21.99 -15.55
N ASP A 11 -22.32 -22.59 -14.40
CA ASP A 11 -23.12 -21.99 -13.34
C ASP A 11 -22.48 -20.64 -12.93
N PRO A 12 -23.22 -19.52 -13.04
CA PRO A 12 -22.64 -18.19 -12.82
C PRO A 12 -22.11 -18.00 -11.40
N GLU A 13 -22.74 -18.61 -10.40
CA GLU A 13 -22.30 -18.50 -9.01
C GLU A 13 -21.01 -19.30 -8.78
N ALA A 14 -20.94 -20.53 -9.32
CA ALA A 14 -19.75 -21.36 -9.27
C ALA A 14 -18.55 -20.70 -9.96
N ALA A 15 -18.77 -20.06 -11.12
CA ALA A 15 -17.74 -19.31 -11.83
C ALA A 15 -17.19 -18.15 -10.98
N VAL A 16 -18.09 -17.35 -10.39
CA VAL A 16 -17.71 -16.21 -9.55
C VAL A 16 -16.95 -16.68 -8.31
N ARG A 17 -17.41 -17.75 -7.65
CA ARG A 17 -16.72 -18.33 -6.48
C ARG A 17 -15.31 -18.84 -6.83
N ALA A 18 -15.14 -19.47 -7.97
CA ALA A 18 -13.83 -19.97 -8.42
C ALA A 18 -12.83 -18.83 -8.70
N VAL A 19 -13.30 -17.74 -9.33
CA VAL A 19 -12.48 -16.55 -9.56
C VAL A 19 -12.09 -15.88 -8.25
N ILE A 20 -13.05 -15.68 -7.33
CA ILE A 20 -12.78 -15.10 -6.02
C ILE A 20 -11.79 -15.96 -5.21
N ALA A 21 -11.92 -17.28 -5.25
CA ALA A 21 -10.98 -18.18 -4.59
C ALA A 21 -9.55 -18.09 -5.17
N THR A 22 -9.43 -17.91 -6.49
CA THR A 22 -8.14 -17.74 -7.18
C THR A 22 -7.50 -16.39 -6.86
N LEU A 23 -8.29 -15.32 -6.74
CA LEU A 23 -7.81 -14.02 -6.30
C LEU A 23 -7.35 -14.08 -4.84
N ALA A 24 -8.14 -14.71 -3.98
CA ALA A 24 -7.84 -14.81 -2.56
C ALA A 24 -6.57 -15.62 -2.24
N SER A 25 -6.16 -16.53 -3.12
CA SER A 25 -4.91 -17.29 -2.95
C SER A 25 -3.66 -16.53 -3.44
N ARG A 26 -3.84 -15.45 -4.21
CA ARG A 26 -2.75 -14.66 -4.80
C ARG A 26 -2.56 -13.27 -4.16
N CYS A 27 -3.51 -12.81 -3.35
CA CYS A 27 -3.46 -11.53 -2.65
C CYS A 27 -3.07 -11.69 -1.17
N ASP A 28 -2.45 -10.68 -0.58
CA ASP A 28 -2.14 -10.66 0.86
C ASP A 28 -3.44 -10.54 1.69
N PRO A 29 -3.55 -11.18 2.87
CA PRO A 29 -4.73 -11.08 3.72
C PRO A 29 -5.16 -9.65 4.07
N GLY A 30 -4.24 -8.67 4.10
CA GLY A 30 -4.55 -7.27 4.33
C GLY A 30 -5.20 -6.56 3.14
N GLU A 31 -4.83 -6.92 1.90
CA GLU A 31 -5.47 -6.39 0.69
C GLU A 31 -6.89 -6.94 0.55
N ILE A 32 -7.08 -8.21 0.90
CA ILE A 32 -8.40 -8.86 0.89
C ILE A 32 -9.32 -8.21 1.93
N ASP A 33 -8.81 -7.83 3.10
CA ASP A 33 -9.60 -7.19 4.16
C ASP A 33 -10.12 -5.80 3.77
N ASP A 34 -9.29 -4.96 3.13
CA ASP A 34 -9.70 -3.62 2.70
C ASP A 34 -10.86 -3.68 1.68
N VAL A 35 -10.77 -4.61 0.72
CA VAL A 35 -11.84 -4.82 -0.28
C VAL A 35 -13.08 -5.42 0.37
N THR A 36 -12.90 -6.48 1.18
CA THR A 36 -14.03 -7.22 1.75
C THR A 36 -14.79 -6.40 2.79
N SER A 37 -14.13 -5.49 3.52
CA SER A 37 -14.77 -4.62 4.51
C SER A 37 -15.88 -3.73 3.92
N ARG A 38 -15.71 -3.32 2.65
CA ARG A 38 -16.63 -2.43 1.91
C ARG A 38 -17.77 -3.17 1.22
N LEU A 39 -17.74 -4.50 1.19
CA LEU A 39 -18.77 -5.32 0.55
C LEU A 39 -20.03 -5.47 1.43
N LEU A 40 -21.18 -5.49 0.77
CA LEU A 40 -22.45 -5.89 1.38
C LEU A 40 -22.39 -7.34 1.87
N ALA A 41 -23.20 -7.66 2.88
CA ALA A 41 -23.21 -8.98 3.54
C ALA A 41 -23.45 -10.13 2.54
N GLU A 42 -24.29 -9.93 1.54
CA GLU A 42 -24.58 -10.93 0.51
C GLU A 42 -23.35 -11.27 -0.32
N ILE A 43 -22.57 -10.27 -0.74
CA ILE A 43 -21.37 -10.47 -1.55
C ILE A 43 -20.25 -11.13 -0.73
N LYS A 44 -20.19 -10.84 0.58
CA LYS A 44 -19.25 -11.51 1.51
C LYS A 44 -19.46 -13.02 1.57
N THR A 45 -20.65 -13.52 1.23
CA THR A 45 -20.94 -14.97 1.22
C THR A 45 -20.27 -15.73 0.07
N LEU A 46 -19.84 -15.03 -0.98
CA LEU A 46 -19.17 -15.61 -2.15
C LEU A 46 -17.70 -15.96 -1.86
N TRP A 47 -17.11 -15.39 -0.81
CA TRP A 47 -15.72 -15.61 -0.44
C TRP A 47 -15.49 -16.95 0.29
N PRO A 48 -14.34 -17.63 0.11
CA PRO A 48 -14.04 -18.88 0.80
C PRO A 48 -14.12 -18.75 2.34
N SER A 49 -14.58 -19.79 3.03
CA SER A 49 -14.68 -19.81 4.50
C SER A 49 -13.31 -19.67 5.18
N SER A 50 -12.23 -20.15 4.55
CA SER A 50 -10.84 -19.99 5.01
C SER A 50 -10.40 -18.52 5.08
N VAL A 51 -10.89 -17.67 4.18
CA VAL A 51 -10.66 -16.22 4.19
C VAL A 51 -11.46 -15.56 5.32
N ARG A 52 -12.73 -15.98 5.48
CA ARG A 52 -13.61 -15.48 6.56
C ARG A 52 -13.10 -15.84 7.96
N GLN A 53 -12.53 -17.03 8.15
CA GLN A 53 -11.95 -17.47 9.43
C GLN A 53 -10.64 -16.74 9.78
N LYS A 54 -9.78 -16.47 8.79
CA LYS A 54 -8.56 -15.65 8.99
C LYS A 54 -8.88 -14.22 9.42
N MET A 55 -9.99 -13.64 8.96
CA MET A 55 -10.46 -12.31 9.40
C MET A 55 -10.89 -12.33 10.88
N LEU A 56 -11.59 -13.38 11.33
CA LEU A 56 -12.05 -13.51 12.73
C LEU A 56 -10.91 -13.80 13.72
N GLN A 57 -9.84 -14.47 13.30
CA GLN A 57 -8.65 -14.69 14.16
C GLN A 57 -7.87 -13.40 14.42
N ARG A 58 -7.81 -12.47 13.46
CA ARG A 58 -7.16 -11.16 13.66
C ARG A 58 -7.90 -10.27 14.67
N LEU A 59 -9.22 -10.43 14.83
CA LEU A 59 -9.95 -9.73 15.90
C LEU A 59 -9.58 -10.25 17.30
N HIS A 60 -9.29 -11.54 17.47
CA HIS A 60 -8.95 -12.11 18.78
C HIS A 60 -7.53 -11.76 19.24
N MET A 61 -6.58 -11.55 18.32
CA MET A 61 -5.20 -11.22 18.67
C MET A 61 -5.04 -9.77 19.19
N ARG A 62 -5.98 -8.88 18.86
CA ARG A 62 -6.05 -7.51 19.42
C ARG A 62 -6.55 -7.48 20.87
N SER A 63 -7.19 -8.56 21.35
CA SER A 63 -7.83 -8.61 22.68
C SER A 63 -6.97 -9.27 23.76
N ALA A 64 -5.83 -9.88 23.41
CA ALA A 64 -5.00 -10.63 24.35
C ALA A 64 -3.96 -9.79 25.12
N ALA A 65 -3.81 -8.48 24.82
CA ALA A 65 -2.83 -7.62 25.49
C ALA A 65 -3.39 -6.84 26.70
N ARG A 66 -4.57 -7.20 27.22
CA ARG A 66 -5.20 -6.49 28.35
C ARG A 66 -5.74 -7.42 29.44
N LEU A 67 -5.07 -8.51 29.77
CA LEU A 67 -5.46 -9.33 30.93
C LEU A 67 -4.23 -9.87 31.66
N CYS A 68 -3.47 -8.97 32.30
CA CYS A 68 -2.65 -9.33 33.45
C CYS A 68 -2.47 -8.08 34.31
N ASN A 69 -3.50 -7.68 35.05
CA ASN A 69 -3.32 -7.05 36.36
C ASN A 69 -4.65 -7.02 37.13
N GLN A 70 -5.00 -8.13 37.79
CA GLN A 70 -5.88 -8.08 38.94
C GLN A 70 -5.15 -8.70 40.13
N VAL A 71 -4.54 -7.85 40.94
CA VAL A 71 -4.31 -8.14 42.34
C VAL A 71 -4.95 -7.01 43.14
N LEU A 72 -5.90 -7.41 44.00
CA LEU A 72 -6.58 -6.61 45.00
C LEU A 72 -5.61 -5.76 45.81
N PHE A 73 -5.92 -4.47 45.99
CA PHE A 73 -5.55 -3.74 47.21
C PHE A 73 -6.67 -2.75 47.59
N CYS A 74 -7.27 -3.00 48.76
CA CYS A 74 -8.10 -2.04 49.48
C CYS A 74 -7.24 -0.83 49.87
N GLY A 75 -7.72 0.38 49.55
CA GLY A 75 -7.09 1.62 49.99
C GLY A 75 -7.66 2.81 49.25
N ALA A 76 -8.58 3.54 49.89
CA ALA A 76 -9.20 4.74 49.35
C ALA A 76 -8.16 5.85 49.14
N VAL A 77 -7.76 6.07 47.88
CA VAL A 77 -7.13 7.30 47.40
C VAL A 77 -7.77 7.64 46.06
N ILE A 78 -8.61 8.68 46.03
CA ILE A 78 -9.22 9.18 44.80
C ILE A 78 -8.12 9.96 44.05
N LEU A 79 -7.37 9.28 43.19
CA LEU A 79 -6.56 9.94 42.17
C LEU A 79 -7.49 10.44 41.05
N PRO A 80 -7.37 11.68 40.57
CA PRO A 80 -8.01 12.06 39.32
C PRO A 80 -7.34 11.28 38.19
N LEU A 81 -8.09 10.37 37.57
CA LEU A 81 -7.75 9.82 36.26
C LEU A 81 -7.76 10.98 35.28
N VAL A 82 -6.57 11.50 34.96
CA VAL A 82 -6.38 12.31 33.76
C VAL A 82 -6.58 11.35 32.59
N VAL A 83 -7.78 11.35 32.01
CA VAL A 83 -8.01 10.68 30.73
C VAL A 83 -7.23 11.50 29.71
N GLU A 84 -6.03 11.03 29.39
CA GLU A 84 -5.27 11.54 28.26
C GLU A 84 -6.00 11.11 26.99
N GLN A 85 -6.93 11.96 26.56
CA GLN A 85 -7.61 11.82 25.30
C GLN A 85 -6.57 12.05 24.20
N ALA A 86 -5.96 10.97 23.71
CA ALA A 86 -5.23 10.99 22.45
C ALA A 86 -6.24 11.11 21.29
N THR A 87 -6.89 12.27 21.17
CA THR A 87 -7.68 12.65 19.99
C THR A 87 -6.89 13.65 19.16
N GLY A 88 -5.79 13.14 18.60
CA GLY A 88 -5.16 13.77 17.46
C GLY A 88 -5.61 13.10 16.17
N MET A 89 -6.81 13.42 15.66
CA MET A 89 -7.02 13.43 14.20
C MET A 89 -6.23 14.62 13.64
N GLY A 90 -4.91 14.62 13.86
CA GLY A 90 -4.03 15.53 13.15
C GLY A 90 -4.10 15.13 11.69
N ASN A 91 -4.51 16.05 10.83
CA ASN A 91 -4.52 15.82 9.39
C ASN A 91 -3.17 15.24 9.00
N SER A 92 -3.18 14.01 8.45
CA SER A 92 -1.95 13.36 8.04
C SER A 92 -1.18 14.27 7.08
N ARG A 93 0.14 14.29 7.23
CA ARG A 93 1.05 15.02 6.33
C ARG A 93 0.96 14.50 4.89
N PHE A 94 0.45 13.28 4.69
CA PHE A 94 0.23 12.70 3.37
C PHE A 94 -1.11 13.09 2.74
N THR A 95 -2.01 13.77 3.45
CA THR A 95 -3.35 14.16 2.94
C THR A 95 -3.31 14.78 1.52
N PRO A 96 -2.36 15.69 1.18
CA PRO A 96 -2.30 16.28 -0.16
C PRO A 96 -2.05 15.26 -1.30
N LEU A 97 -1.43 14.12 -0.97
CA LEU A 97 -1.05 13.08 -1.93
C LEU A 97 -2.18 12.09 -2.20
N LEU A 98 -3.17 11.94 -1.30
CA LEU A 98 -4.18 10.88 -1.39
C LEU A 98 -4.97 10.90 -2.69
N GLY A 99 -5.26 9.73 -3.25
CA GLY A 99 -6.01 9.55 -4.48
C GLY A 99 -5.15 9.14 -5.67
N ALA A 100 -5.75 9.23 -6.86
CA ALA A 100 -5.13 8.82 -8.11
C ALA A 100 -4.37 9.96 -8.80
N TRP A 101 -3.29 9.59 -9.48
CA TRP A 101 -2.42 10.47 -10.22
C TRP A 101 -1.98 9.80 -11.51
N SER A 102 -1.73 10.60 -12.55
CA SER A 102 -1.19 10.10 -13.80
C SER A 102 -0.24 11.12 -14.43
N GLY A 103 0.66 10.66 -15.29
CA GLY A 103 1.59 11.55 -15.96
C GLY A 103 2.66 10.82 -16.76
N SER A 104 3.73 11.54 -17.06
CA SER A 104 4.81 11.04 -17.92
C SER A 104 6.17 11.57 -17.49
N GLY A 105 7.19 10.87 -17.93
CA GLY A 105 8.56 11.10 -17.49
C GLY A 105 9.57 10.32 -18.31
N ARG A 106 10.72 10.07 -17.69
CA ARG A 106 11.78 9.23 -18.26
C ARG A 106 12.34 8.27 -17.22
N SER A 107 12.71 7.06 -17.66
CA SER A 107 13.57 6.13 -16.93
C SER A 107 14.95 6.11 -17.58
N THR A 108 15.99 5.94 -16.78
CA THR A 108 17.37 5.70 -17.21
C THR A 108 17.85 4.40 -16.58
N TYR A 109 18.56 3.58 -17.36
CA TYR A 109 19.13 2.31 -16.94
C TYR A 109 20.66 2.43 -16.76
N GLN A 110 21.28 1.42 -16.15
CA GLN A 110 22.72 1.46 -15.84
C GLN A 110 23.61 1.50 -17.08
N ASP A 111 23.15 0.94 -18.20
CA ASP A 111 23.81 1.01 -19.51
C ASP A 111 23.70 2.40 -20.18
N GLY A 112 23.01 3.35 -19.55
CA GLY A 112 22.79 4.70 -20.05
C GLY A 112 21.57 4.83 -20.97
N GLN A 113 20.90 3.74 -21.33
CA GLN A 113 19.67 3.78 -22.10
C GLN A 113 18.63 4.60 -21.33
N THR A 114 17.90 5.45 -22.05
CA THR A 114 16.85 6.29 -21.46
C THR A 114 15.57 6.16 -22.27
N GLU A 115 14.47 5.89 -21.59
CA GLU A 115 13.17 5.65 -22.22
C GLU A 115 12.10 6.62 -21.70
N PRO A 116 11.17 7.07 -22.56
CA PRO A 116 9.98 7.74 -22.08
C PRO A 116 9.09 6.76 -21.31
N ILE A 117 8.46 7.24 -20.24
CA ILE A 117 7.54 6.44 -19.43
C ILE A 117 6.19 7.15 -19.24
N ARG A 118 5.12 6.36 -19.11
CA ARG A 118 3.82 6.82 -18.63
C ARG A 118 3.52 6.17 -17.30
N CYS A 119 3.18 6.96 -16.31
CA CYS A 119 2.99 6.47 -14.95
C CYS A 119 1.58 6.75 -14.43
N ASN A 120 1.06 5.81 -13.66
CA ASN A 120 -0.09 5.99 -12.79
C ASN A 120 0.34 5.74 -11.36
N ALA A 121 -0.13 6.56 -10.43
CA ALA A 121 0.12 6.39 -9.00
C ALA A 121 -1.18 6.47 -8.22
N TYR A 122 -1.28 5.68 -7.16
CA TYR A 122 -2.37 5.72 -6.22
C TYR A 122 -1.84 5.73 -4.80
N TYR A 123 -2.34 6.67 -4.00
CA TYR A 123 -2.00 6.82 -2.60
C TYR A 123 -3.24 6.70 -1.75
N SER A 124 -3.21 5.84 -0.73
CA SER A 124 -4.30 5.67 0.22
C SER A 124 -3.78 5.63 1.64
N GLU A 125 -4.66 5.93 2.59
CA GLU A 125 -4.31 5.90 4.01
C GLU A 125 -5.15 4.91 4.79
N SER A 126 -4.51 4.29 5.78
CA SER A 126 -5.13 3.43 6.78
C SER A 126 -4.51 3.78 8.14
N GLY A 127 -5.22 4.60 8.92
CA GLY A 127 -4.66 5.23 10.12
C GLY A 127 -3.57 6.24 9.75
N SER A 128 -2.40 6.14 10.38
CA SER A 128 -1.21 6.99 10.10
C SER A 128 -0.29 6.44 9.01
N ARG A 129 -0.68 5.35 8.35
CA ARG A 129 0.13 4.66 7.34
C ARG A 129 -0.38 4.99 5.94
N LEU A 130 0.47 5.61 5.14
CA LEU A 130 0.32 5.76 3.70
C LEU A 130 0.67 4.45 3.01
N ARG A 131 -0.20 3.99 2.12
CA ARG A 131 0.10 2.99 1.11
C ARG A 131 0.25 3.66 -0.24
N LEU A 132 1.27 3.26 -0.99
CA LEU A 132 1.50 3.75 -2.34
C LEU A 132 1.65 2.58 -3.31
N ALA A 133 1.12 2.78 -4.51
CA ALA A 133 1.34 1.93 -5.66
C ALA A 133 1.60 2.82 -6.87
N ILE A 134 2.72 2.61 -7.56
CA ILE A 134 3.12 3.37 -8.74
C ILE A 134 3.46 2.37 -9.84
N ARG A 135 2.86 2.55 -11.00
CA ARG A 135 3.14 1.74 -12.18
C ARG A 135 3.55 2.64 -13.32
N CYS A 136 4.72 2.39 -13.89
CA CYS A 136 5.22 3.10 -15.05
C CYS A 136 5.44 2.13 -16.21
N GLN A 137 4.87 2.46 -17.37
CA GLN A 137 5.08 1.73 -18.62
C GLN A 137 6.18 2.41 -19.43
N SER A 138 7.25 1.69 -19.76
CA SER A 138 8.26 2.07 -20.75
C SER A 138 8.14 1.23 -22.03
N ALA A 139 9.07 1.42 -22.97
CA ALA A 139 9.09 0.62 -24.20
C ALA A 139 9.63 -0.79 -23.96
N SER A 140 10.66 -0.93 -23.14
CA SER A 140 11.31 -2.21 -22.85
C SER A 140 10.84 -2.88 -21.56
N ASN A 141 10.34 -2.11 -20.60
CA ASN A 141 10.07 -2.59 -19.24
C ASN A 141 8.81 -1.96 -18.64
N GLU A 142 8.28 -2.64 -17.63
CA GLU A 142 7.29 -2.08 -16.71
C GLU A 142 7.98 -1.88 -15.37
N ILE A 143 7.74 -0.75 -14.69
CA ILE A 143 8.28 -0.49 -13.35
C ILE A 143 7.08 -0.48 -12.39
N GLU A 144 7.05 -1.39 -11.43
CA GLU A 144 6.01 -1.46 -10.40
C GLU A 144 6.63 -1.23 -9.02
N ILE A 145 6.25 -0.12 -8.39
CA ILE A 145 6.71 0.28 -7.07
C ILE A 145 5.55 0.23 -6.08
N ARG A 146 5.80 -0.38 -4.93
CA ARG A 146 4.88 -0.39 -3.79
C ARG A 146 5.60 0.09 -2.54
N GLY A 147 4.83 0.62 -1.60
CA GLY A 147 5.40 1.04 -0.33
C GLY A 147 4.36 1.27 0.75
N GLN A 148 4.82 1.19 1.99
CA GLN A 148 4.04 1.47 3.18
C GLN A 148 4.85 2.41 4.05
N LEU A 149 4.44 3.67 4.13
CA LEU A 149 5.15 4.72 4.86
C LEU A 149 4.31 5.20 6.04
N THR A 150 4.95 5.51 7.16
CA THR A 150 4.34 6.12 8.34
C THR A 150 5.06 7.42 8.60
N ALA A 151 4.31 8.46 8.98
CA ALA A 151 4.89 9.74 9.40
C ALA A 151 4.73 9.92 10.91
N ASN A 152 5.81 10.34 11.56
CA ASN A 152 5.80 10.86 12.92
C ASN A 152 6.37 12.28 12.90
N GLY A 153 5.47 13.28 12.91
CA GLY A 153 5.81 14.65 12.59
C GLY A 153 6.37 14.76 11.18
N ASP A 154 7.61 15.22 11.06
CA ASP A 154 8.32 15.30 9.78
C ASP A 154 9.15 14.06 9.46
N HIS A 155 9.34 13.11 10.38
CA HIS A 155 10.10 11.90 10.11
C HIS A 155 9.23 10.84 9.43
N ILE A 156 9.79 10.17 8.43
CA ILE A 156 9.13 9.11 7.66
C ILE A 156 9.90 7.80 7.86
N SER A 157 9.19 6.72 8.11
CA SER A 157 9.75 5.37 8.10
C SER A 157 8.77 4.38 7.45
N GLY A 158 9.26 3.26 6.96
CA GLY A 158 8.41 2.25 6.36
C GLY A 158 9.15 1.29 5.45
N THR A 159 8.43 0.69 4.53
CA THR A 159 8.99 -0.25 3.55
C THR A 159 8.73 0.22 2.13
N TRP A 160 9.63 -0.20 1.24
CA TRP A 160 9.55 0.06 -0.19
C TRP A 160 9.94 -1.21 -0.95
N GLU A 161 9.27 -1.44 -2.07
CA GLU A 161 9.52 -2.58 -2.96
C GLU A 161 9.36 -2.13 -4.42
N GLU A 162 10.25 -2.62 -5.28
CA GLU A 162 10.15 -2.58 -6.73
C GLU A 162 10.19 -4.01 -7.25
N ARG A 163 9.15 -4.39 -7.99
CA ARG A 163 8.85 -5.79 -8.28
C ARG A 163 9.47 -6.29 -9.58
N THR A 164 9.83 -5.42 -10.51
CA THR A 164 10.39 -5.82 -11.82
C THR A 164 11.85 -6.25 -11.69
N PHE A 165 12.60 -5.59 -10.83
CA PHE A 165 14.02 -5.86 -10.55
C PHE A 165 14.24 -6.52 -9.20
N ASN A 166 13.17 -6.99 -8.52
CA ASN A 166 13.19 -7.70 -7.24
C ASN A 166 13.98 -6.95 -6.15
N ALA A 167 13.74 -5.64 -6.03
CA ALA A 167 14.40 -4.80 -5.03
C ALA A 167 13.44 -4.46 -3.89
N SER A 168 13.87 -4.62 -2.64
CA SER A 168 13.06 -4.25 -1.48
C SER A 168 13.94 -3.78 -0.34
N GLY A 169 13.45 -2.84 0.47
CA GLY A 169 14.21 -2.32 1.60
C GLY A 169 13.40 -1.50 2.58
N GLU A 170 14.09 -1.10 3.65
CA GLU A 170 13.55 -0.19 4.65
C GLU A 170 13.69 1.25 4.17
N ALA A 171 12.58 1.97 4.17
CA ALA A 171 12.47 3.35 3.77
C ALA A 171 12.60 4.26 4.99
N ASN A 172 13.53 5.22 4.93
CA ASN A 172 13.73 6.22 5.97
C ASN A 172 13.80 7.60 5.33
N GLY A 173 13.17 8.61 5.94
CA GLY A 173 13.08 9.90 5.27
C GLY A 173 12.45 10.98 6.10
N ARG A 174 12.08 12.07 5.42
CA ARG A 174 11.44 13.21 6.05
C ARG A 174 10.62 14.08 5.11
N PHE A 175 9.72 14.84 5.70
CA PHE A 175 9.12 16.03 5.11
C PHE A 175 10.03 17.25 5.29
N THR A 176 9.98 18.16 4.32
CA THR A 176 10.52 19.52 4.42
C THR A 176 9.61 20.42 3.59
N GLY A 177 8.68 21.11 4.27
CA GLY A 177 7.60 21.82 3.59
C GLY A 177 6.75 20.88 2.74
N ASN A 178 6.70 21.14 1.43
CA ASN A 178 5.99 20.34 0.43
C ASN A 178 6.90 19.37 -0.36
N ARG A 179 8.04 19.01 0.24
CA ARG A 179 8.98 18.02 -0.29
C ARG A 179 9.06 16.82 0.65
N ILE A 180 9.03 15.62 0.08
CA ILE A 180 9.42 14.37 0.73
C ILE A 180 10.78 13.97 0.20
N SER A 181 11.67 13.52 1.08
CA SER A 181 12.94 12.87 0.72
C SER A 181 13.07 11.58 1.51
N VAL A 182 13.31 10.47 0.84
CA VAL A 182 13.38 9.11 1.39
C VAL A 182 14.61 8.42 0.83
N SER A 183 15.36 7.72 1.66
CA SER A 183 16.32 6.69 1.26
C SER A 183 15.72 5.31 1.51
N VAL A 184 16.13 4.34 0.69
CA VAL A 184 15.73 2.94 0.80
C VAL A 184 16.99 2.10 0.75
N GLU A 185 17.13 1.17 1.68
CA GLU A 185 18.25 0.23 1.74
C GLU A 185 17.74 -1.18 2.03
N GLY A 186 18.25 -2.17 1.28
CA GLY A 186 17.90 -3.58 1.49
C GLY A 186 18.30 -4.47 0.32
N GLY A 187 18.57 -5.74 0.59
CA GLY A 187 18.80 -6.75 -0.47
C GLY A 187 19.98 -6.48 -1.41
N GLY A 188 21.00 -5.71 -0.98
CA GLY A 188 22.12 -5.31 -1.84
C GLY A 188 21.82 -4.12 -2.77
N PHE A 189 20.65 -3.50 -2.60
CA PHE A 189 20.19 -2.32 -3.32
C PHE A 189 20.16 -1.11 -2.38
N SER A 190 20.48 0.05 -2.94
CA SER A 190 20.20 1.34 -2.30
C SER A 190 19.47 2.26 -3.27
N GLY A 191 18.64 3.15 -2.72
CA GLY A 191 17.90 4.08 -3.52
C GLY A 191 17.52 5.33 -2.76
N THR A 192 17.21 6.38 -3.51
CA THR A 192 16.62 7.61 -2.98
C THR A 192 15.40 7.98 -3.78
N MET A 193 14.41 8.54 -3.11
CA MET A 193 13.21 9.10 -3.70
C MET A 193 13.02 10.51 -3.19
N SER A 194 12.66 11.42 -4.08
CA SER A 194 12.13 12.71 -3.71
C SER A 194 10.83 13.03 -4.42
N VAL A 195 9.88 13.57 -3.66
CA VAL A 195 8.57 14.00 -4.17
C VAL A 195 8.38 15.45 -3.81
N GLN A 196 8.30 16.32 -4.82
CA GLN A 196 7.90 17.71 -4.67
C GLN A 196 6.44 17.83 -5.08
N PHE A 197 5.54 18.29 -4.21
CA PHE A 197 4.10 18.31 -4.49
C PHE A 197 3.44 19.67 -4.21
N GLY A 198 2.33 19.95 -4.88
CA GLY A 198 1.53 21.16 -4.67
C GLY A 198 0.57 21.42 -5.81
N ALA A 199 -0.59 22.03 -5.51
CA ALA A 199 -1.59 22.45 -6.50
C ALA A 199 -2.00 21.34 -7.50
N GLY A 200 -2.21 20.11 -7.03
CA GLY A 200 -2.60 18.98 -7.89
C GLY A 200 -1.50 18.49 -8.83
N ARG A 201 -0.25 18.90 -8.62
CA ARG A 201 0.94 18.46 -9.36
C ARG A 201 1.98 17.88 -8.39
N GLN A 202 2.69 16.86 -8.83
CA GLN A 202 3.91 16.41 -8.16
C GLN A 202 5.01 16.03 -9.15
N VAL A 203 6.25 16.23 -8.73
CA VAL A 203 7.45 15.78 -9.44
C VAL A 203 8.11 14.74 -8.57
N VAL A 204 8.28 13.53 -9.10
CA VAL A 204 8.89 12.40 -8.42
C VAL A 204 10.21 12.10 -9.11
N THR A 205 11.28 12.06 -8.33
CA THR A 205 12.60 11.61 -8.77
C THR A 205 13.02 10.42 -7.93
N ILE A 206 13.53 9.39 -8.60
CA ILE A 206 14.05 8.17 -7.98
C ILE A 206 15.47 7.97 -8.53
N ALA A 207 16.41 7.62 -7.68
CA ALA A 207 17.74 7.17 -8.06
C ALA A 207 18.05 5.86 -7.33
N THR A 208 18.77 4.97 -8.00
CA THR A 208 18.97 3.60 -7.54
C THR A 208 20.37 3.10 -7.88
N GLU A 209 20.94 2.31 -6.99
CA GLU A 209 22.23 1.63 -7.15
C GLU A 209 22.07 0.14 -6.83
N GLY A 210 22.86 -0.71 -7.49
CA GLY A 210 22.81 -2.16 -7.32
C GLY A 210 21.77 -2.90 -8.18
N ILE A 211 20.97 -2.18 -9.00
CA ILE A 211 20.02 -2.77 -9.97
C ILE A 211 20.09 -2.10 -11.35
N SER A 212 19.49 -2.73 -12.37
CA SER A 212 19.49 -2.24 -13.76
C SER A 212 18.79 -0.90 -13.95
N LEU A 213 17.74 -0.61 -13.18
CA LEU A 213 17.14 0.72 -13.13
C LEU A 213 18.13 1.67 -12.43
N LYS A 214 18.42 2.82 -13.03
CA LYS A 214 19.35 3.83 -12.47
C LYS A 214 18.61 5.06 -11.94
N SER A 215 17.64 5.56 -12.70
CA SER A 215 16.83 6.69 -12.25
C SER A 215 15.49 6.77 -12.93
N VAL A 216 14.53 7.40 -12.25
CA VAL A 216 13.22 7.77 -12.80
C VAL A 216 12.97 9.24 -12.50
N THR A 217 12.49 10.01 -13.46
CA THR A 217 11.92 11.33 -13.21
C THR A 217 10.58 11.45 -13.89
N VAL A 218 9.53 11.75 -13.13
CA VAL A 218 8.16 11.84 -13.63
C VAL A 218 7.46 13.05 -13.05
N THR A 219 6.66 13.71 -13.90
CA THR A 219 5.66 14.67 -13.45
C THR A 219 4.30 13.99 -13.46
N LEU A 220 3.60 14.04 -12.33
CA LEU A 220 2.26 13.51 -12.17
C LEU A 220 1.29 14.66 -11.87
N LEU A 221 0.10 14.55 -12.44
CA LEU A 221 -1.05 15.40 -12.15
C LEU A 221 -2.09 14.56 -11.45
N LYS A 222 -2.81 15.19 -10.51
CA LYS A 222 -3.90 14.53 -9.81
C LYS A 222 -5.01 14.22 -10.82
N ALA A 223 -5.57 13.02 -10.74
CA ALA A 223 -6.78 12.71 -11.47
C ALA A 223 -7.90 13.62 -10.93
N GLY A 224 -8.59 14.30 -11.84
CA GLY A 224 -9.72 15.18 -11.53
C GLY A 224 -10.98 14.40 -11.15
#